data_AF-A0A4Y3JSB2-F1
#
_entry.id   AF-A0A4Y3JSB2-F1
#
_cell.length_a   1.000
_cell.length_b   1.000
_cell.length_c   1.000
_cell.angle_alpha   90.00
_cell.angle_beta   90.00
_cell.angle_gamma   90.00
#
_symmetry.space_group_name_H-M   'P 1'
#
loop_
_entity.id
_entity.type
_entity.pdbx_description
1 polymer ?
#
loop_
_entity_poly.entity_id
_entity_poly.type
_entity_poly.pdbx_seq_one_letter_code
_entity_poly.pdbx_strand_id
1 'polypeptide(L)'
;MSKKSDEVNTILKLTDLALNDAEIRSDQQLTYLLIEIKKEALKGKVFYDYKRELSRYVSGFSRRNHFRVPEVLLKLMAIIKTPKAWSGL
;
A
#
# COMPACT_ATOMS: atom_id res chain seq x y z
N MET A 1 -14.55 10.66 15.68
CA MET A 1 -13.18 10.21 15.37
C MET A 1 -12.82 10.72 13.98
N SER A 2 -11.61 11.23 13.78
CA SER A 2 -11.20 11.91 12.54
C SER A 2 -11.06 10.88 11.41
N LYS A 3 -11.59 11.13 10.20
CA LYS A 3 -11.38 10.26 9.01
C LYS A 3 -9.92 9.86 8.79
N LYS A 4 -8.98 10.74 9.18
CA LYS A 4 -7.53 10.53 9.08
C LYS A 4 -7.03 9.39 9.98
N SER A 5 -7.65 9.16 11.15
CA SER A 5 -7.29 8.02 12.01
C SER A 5 -7.75 6.69 11.42
N ASP A 6 -8.89 6.69 10.72
CA ASP A 6 -9.49 5.48 10.16
C ASP A 6 -8.71 4.97 8.93
N GLU A 7 -8.24 5.90 8.08
CA GLU A 7 -7.37 5.59 6.94
C GLU A 7 -6.02 5.01 7.39
N VAL A 8 -5.39 5.63 8.39
CA VAL A 8 -4.12 5.15 8.96
C VAL A 8 -4.28 3.74 9.53
N ASN A 9 -5.33 3.49 10.32
CA ASN A 9 -5.61 2.15 10.88
C ASN A 9 -5.84 1.12 9.78
N THR A 10 -6.51 1.50 8.70
CA THR A 10 -6.75 0.60 7.57
C THR A 10 -5.47 0.29 6.82
N ILE A 11 -4.60 1.28 6.60
CA ILE A 11 -3.27 1.08 6.00
C ILE A 11 -2.45 0.10 6.86
N LEU A 12 -2.39 0.31 8.17
CA LEU A 12 -1.66 -0.58 9.09
C LEU A 12 -2.17 -2.02 8.96
N LYS A 13 -3.50 -2.22 9.03
CA LYS A 13 -4.12 -3.54 8.87
C LYS A 13 -3.79 -4.20 7.54
N LEU A 14 -3.89 -3.45 6.44
CA LEU A 14 -3.60 -3.98 5.09
C LEU A 14 -2.12 -4.30 4.91
N THR A 15 -1.22 -3.47 5.44
CA THR A 15 0.23 -3.76 5.41
C THR A 15 0.56 -5.01 6.21
N ASP A 16 -0.07 -5.22 7.37
CA ASP A 16 0.12 -6.44 8.16
C ASP A 16 -0.40 -7.69 7.46
N LEU A 17 -1.56 -7.61 6.83
CA LEU A 17 -2.09 -8.73 6.04
C LEU A 17 -1.17 -9.05 4.85
N ALA A 18 -0.69 -8.03 4.13
CA ALA A 18 0.21 -8.22 3.00
C ALA A 18 1.56 -8.81 3.44
N LEU A 19 2.11 -8.35 4.57
CA LEU A 19 3.38 -8.85 5.10
C LEU A 19 3.28 -10.25 5.72
N ASN A 20 2.09 -10.78 5.99
CA ASN A 20 1.90 -12.16 6.42
C ASN A 20 1.80 -13.14 5.24
N ASP A 21 1.52 -12.65 4.04
CA ASP A 21 1.47 -13.46 2.83
C ASP A 21 2.87 -13.93 2.42
N ALA A 22 3.04 -15.23 2.15
CA ALA A 22 4.33 -15.82 1.82
C ALA A 22 4.85 -15.40 0.42
N GLU A 23 3.96 -15.27 -0.56
CA GLU A 23 4.32 -14.84 -1.91
C GLU A 23 4.79 -13.39 -1.88
N ILE A 24 4.06 -12.52 -1.17
CA ILE A 24 4.46 -11.12 -1.01
C ILE A 24 5.79 -11.00 -0.26
N ARG A 25 5.99 -11.74 0.83
CA ARG A 25 7.25 -11.74 1.59
C ARG A 25 8.45 -12.20 0.78
N SER A 26 8.25 -13.09 -0.20
CA SER A 26 9.32 -13.52 -1.10
C SER A 26 9.79 -12.40 -2.05
N ASP A 27 8.94 -11.39 -2.29
CA ASP A 27 9.29 -10.20 -3.06
C ASP A 27 9.93 -9.15 -2.16
N GLN A 28 11.27 -9.14 -2.12
CA GLN A 28 12.05 -8.26 -1.24
C GLN A 28 11.75 -6.78 -1.45
N GLN A 29 11.54 -6.36 -2.70
CA GLN A 29 11.31 -4.95 -3.01
C GLN A 29 9.92 -4.50 -2.58
N LEU A 30 8.90 -5.30 -2.86
CA LEU A 30 7.54 -5.03 -2.40
C LEU A 30 7.45 -5.07 -0.87
N THR A 31 8.09 -6.06 -0.24
CA THR A 31 8.16 -6.20 1.22
C THR A 31 8.81 -4.98 1.88
N TYR A 32 9.94 -4.52 1.35
CA TYR A 32 10.62 -3.32 1.84
C TYR A 32 9.69 -2.10 1.79
N LEU A 33 9.01 -1.88 0.65
CA LEU A 33 8.08 -0.77 0.52
C LEU A 33 6.90 -0.87 1.50
N LEU A 34 6.32 -2.06 1.69
CA LEU A 34 5.22 -2.28 2.64
C LEU A 34 5.64 -1.97 4.08
N ILE A 35 6.87 -2.31 4.46
CA ILE A 35 7.44 -1.96 5.78
C ILE A 35 7.58 -0.44 5.92
N GLU A 36 8.07 0.26 4.91
CA GLU A 36 8.21 1.72 4.95
C GLU A 36 6.83 2.42 5.04
N ILE A 37 5.85 1.98 4.24
CA ILE A 37 4.47 2.47 4.32
C ILE A 37 3.91 2.27 5.74
N LYS A 38 4.13 1.10 6.35
CA LYS A 38 3.70 0.82 7.73
C LYS A 38 4.37 1.76 8.74
N LYS A 39 5.68 1.98 8.63
CA LYS A 39 6.42 2.89 9.53
C LYS A 39 5.92 4.33 9.42
N GLU A 40 5.68 4.83 8.22
CA GLU A 40 5.16 6.18 8.03
C GLU A 40 3.69 6.30 8.47
N ALA A 41 2.91 5.22 8.35
CA ALA A 41 1.55 5.17 8.88
C ALA A 41 1.51 5.32 10.40
N LEU A 42 2.40 4.63 11.11
CA LEU A 42 2.55 4.77 12.56
C LEU A 42 2.91 6.20 12.99
N LYS A 43 3.60 6.95 12.13
CA LYS A 43 3.94 8.37 12.33
C LYS A 43 2.81 9.33 11.92
N GLY A 44 1.68 8.83 11.42
CA GLY A 44 0.54 9.63 10.95
C GLY A 44 0.86 10.50 9.72
N LYS A 45 1.91 10.16 8.97
CA LYS A 45 2.37 10.94 7.82
C LYS A 45 1.60 10.62 6.55
N VAL A 46 1.68 11.55 5.62
CA VAL A 46 0.89 11.59 4.38
C VAL A 46 1.45 10.59 3.35
N PHE A 47 0.57 9.74 2.82
CA PHE A 47 0.94 8.57 2.01
C PHE A 47 1.06 8.82 0.51
N TYR A 48 0.73 10.01 0.03
CA TYR A 48 0.48 10.25 -1.41
C TYR A 48 1.70 10.00 -2.31
N ASP A 49 2.91 10.19 -1.80
CA ASP A 49 4.15 9.98 -2.55
C ASP A 49 4.40 8.50 -2.89
N TYR A 50 3.91 7.59 -2.04
CA TYR A 50 4.10 6.16 -2.22
C TYR A 50 3.20 5.55 -3.30
N LYS A 51 2.21 6.27 -3.83
CA LYS A 51 1.29 5.74 -4.85
C LYS A 51 2.05 5.26 -6.10
N ARG A 52 2.98 6.07 -6.60
CA ARG A 52 3.73 5.75 -7.83
C ARG A 52 4.64 4.55 -7.62
N GLU A 53 5.32 4.51 -6.48
CA GLU A 53 6.19 3.39 -6.12
C GLU A 53 5.39 2.11 -5.90
N LEU A 54 4.31 2.17 -5.11
CA LEU A 54 3.45 1.03 -4.85
C LEU A 54 2.87 0.46 -6.15
N SER A 55 2.38 1.32 -7.05
CA SER A 55 1.89 0.87 -8.36
C SER A 55 2.98 0.16 -9.17
N ARG A 56 4.22 0.68 -9.15
CA ARG A 56 5.36 0.08 -9.85
C ARG A 56 5.71 -1.30 -9.28
N TYR A 57 5.80 -1.43 -7.96
CA TYR A 57 6.16 -2.70 -7.32
C TYR A 57 5.04 -3.73 -7.42
N VAL A 58 3.77 -3.32 -7.26
CA VAL A 58 2.60 -4.21 -7.47
C VAL A 58 2.55 -4.72 -8.92
N SER A 59 2.83 -3.85 -9.90
CA SER A 59 2.91 -4.27 -11.32
C SER A 59 4.08 -5.23 -11.58
N GLY A 60 5.21 -5.03 -10.92
CA GLY A 60 6.35 -5.95 -10.95
C GLY A 60 6.01 -7.31 -10.35
N PHE A 61 5.43 -7.31 -9.15
CA PHE A 61 4.96 -8.48 -8.44
C PHE A 61 3.96 -9.27 -9.28
N SER A 62 2.96 -8.60 -9.85
CA SER A 62 1.93 -9.21 -10.68
C SER A 62 2.53 -9.98 -11.86
N ARG A 63 3.48 -9.37 -12.59
CA ARG A 63 4.15 -10.02 -13.72
C ARG A 63 4.92 -11.28 -13.32
N ARG A 64 5.54 -11.28 -12.13
CA ARG A 64 6.26 -12.46 -11.59
C ARG A 64 5.31 -13.55 -11.09
N ASN A 65 4.09 -13.19 -10.73
CA ASN A 65 3.09 -14.10 -10.13
C ASN A 65 1.90 -14.34 -11.07
N HIS A 66 2.17 -14.59 -12.36
CA HIS A 66 1.15 -14.96 -13.37
C HIS A 66 -0.01 -13.95 -13.50
N PHE A 67 0.30 -12.66 -13.44
CA PHE A 67 -0.67 -11.56 -13.51
C PHE A 67 -1.69 -11.55 -12.37
N ARG A 68 -1.46 -12.32 -11.30
CA ARG A 68 -2.28 -12.27 -10.08
C ARG A 68 -1.87 -11.08 -9.23
N VAL A 69 -2.85 -10.39 -8.69
CA VAL A 69 -2.64 -9.32 -7.71
C VAL A 69 -3.46 -9.66 -6.47
N PRO A 70 -2.81 -9.93 -5.33
CA PRO A 70 -3.51 -10.12 -4.07
C PRO A 70 -4.44 -8.93 -3.77
N GLU A 71 -5.68 -9.23 -3.36
CA GLU A 71 -6.71 -8.22 -3.11
C GLU A 71 -6.26 -7.17 -2.08
N VAL A 72 -5.43 -7.58 -1.11
CA VAL A 72 -4.84 -6.71 -0.10
C VAL A 72 -4.01 -5.57 -0.73
N LEU A 73 -3.28 -5.83 -1.81
CA LEU A 73 -2.49 -4.82 -2.52
C LEU A 73 -3.39 -3.87 -3.31
N LEU A 74 -4.48 -4.36 -3.89
CA LEU A 74 -5.49 -3.53 -4.56
C LEU A 74 -6.16 -2.56 -3.57
N LYS A 75 -6.56 -3.08 -2.40
CA LYS A 75 -7.14 -2.27 -1.32
C LYS A 75 -6.15 -1.22 -0.81
N LEU A 76 -4.89 -1.60 -0.62
CA LEU A 76 -3.85 -0.67 -0.17
C LEU A 76 -3.62 0.45 -1.20
N MET A 77 -3.53 0.11 -2.48
CA MET A 77 -3.41 1.11 -3.56
C MET A 77 -4.62 2.04 -3.64
N ALA A 78 -5.83 1.57 -3.32
CA ALA A 78 -7.03 2.39 -3.34
C ALA A 78 -7.04 3.45 -2.22
N ILE A 79 -6.51 3.13 -1.04
CA ILE A 79 -6.47 4.02 0.12
C ILE A 79 -5.32 5.02 0.00
N ILE A 80 -4.17 4.59 -0.52
CA ILE A 80 -3.00 5.47 -0.74
C ILE A 80 -3.23 6.44 -1.93
N LYS A 81 -4.43 6.46 -2.52
CA LYS A 81 -4.77 7.38 -3.62
C LYS A 81 -4.69 8.85 -3.17
N THR A 82 -4.21 9.66 -4.11
CA THR A 82 -4.25 11.12 -4.13
C THR A 82 -5.65 11.60 -3.69
N PRO A 83 -5.76 12.57 -2.77
CA PRO A 83 -7.06 13.02 -2.30
C PRO A 83 -7.80 13.70 -3.46
N LYS A 84 -9.11 13.45 -3.59
CA LYS A 84 -9.95 13.97 -4.69
C LYS A 84 -9.87 15.49 -4.84
N ALA A 85 -9.49 16.23 -3.80
CA ALA A 85 -9.31 17.68 -3.84
C ALA A 85 -8.12 18.15 -4.72
N TRP A 86 -7.21 17.25 -5.11
CA TRP A 86 -6.04 17.56 -5.94
C TRP A 86 -6.16 17.00 -7.37
N SER A 87 -7.17 16.18 -7.66
CA SER A 87 -7.58 15.93 -9.04
C SER A 87 -8.44 17.11 -9.47
N GLY A 88 -7.81 18.17 -9.98
CA GLY A 88 -8.51 19.32 -10.53
C GLY A 88 -9.62 18.85 -11.48
N LEU A 89 -10.86 19.03 -11.04
CA LEU A 89 -11.98 19.26 -11.92
C LEU A 89 -11.94 20.73 -12.31
#